data_AF-A0A7Y9KG46-F1
#
_entry.id   AF-A0A7Y9KG46-F1
#
_cell.length_a   1.000
_cell.length_b   1.000
_cell.length_c   1.000
_cell.angle_alpha   90.00
_cell.angle_beta   90.00
_cell.angle_gamma   90.00
#
_symmetry.space_group_name_H-M   'P 1'
#
loop_
_entity.id
_entity.type
_entity.pdbx_description
1 polymer ?
#
loop_
_entity_poly.entity_id
_entity_poly.type
_entity_poly.pdbx_seq_one_letter_code
_entity_poly.pdbx_strand_id
1 'polypeptide(L)' 'MNQEIEHMDEVDVHPDVHVATEPDEQEILGRLYGPPDREGIFRGPPTREEGEKR' A
#
# COMPACT_ATOMS: atom_id res chain seq x y z
N MET A 1 -16.33 -1.16 -21.05
CA MET A 1 -16.68 -1.07 -19.62
C MET A 1 -15.43 -1.50 -18.86
N ASN A 2 -14.85 -0.59 -18.08
CA ASN A 2 -13.70 -0.92 -17.24
C ASN A 2 -14.25 -1.64 -16.01
N GLN A 3 -14.21 -2.97 -16.04
CA GLN A 3 -14.68 -3.85 -14.95
C GLN A 3 -13.99 -3.55 -13.62
N GLU A 4 -12.86 -2.83 -13.63
CA GLU A 4 -12.14 -2.38 -12.45
C GLU A 4 -12.97 -1.42 -11.57
N ILE A 5 -13.84 -0.59 -12.16
CA ILE A 5 -14.68 0.36 -11.40
C ILE A 5 -15.74 -0.36 -10.55
N GLU A 6 -16.22 -1.51 -11.04
CA GLU A 6 -17.29 -2.28 -10.39
C GLU A 6 -16.83 -3.04 -9.14
N HIS A 7 -15.51 -3.07 -8.88
CA HIS A 7 -14.91 -3.70 -7.71
C HIS A 7 -14.26 -2.66 -6.77
N MET A 8 -14.45 -1.35 -7.01
CA MET A 8 -13.88 -0.31 -6.16
C MET A 8 -14.53 -0.23 -4.77
N ASP A 9 -15.70 -0.85 -4.61
CA ASP A 9 -16.37 -1.11 -3.34
C ASP A 9 -15.74 -2.28 -2.56
N GLU A 10 -14.92 -3.12 -3.21
CA GLU A 10 -14.08 -4.15 -2.59
C GLU A 10 -12.69 -3.61 -2.22
N VAL A 11 -12.40 -2.34 -2.51
CA VAL A 11 -11.18 -1.66 -2.06
C VAL A 11 -11.40 -1.28 -0.61
N ASP A 12 -10.50 -1.73 0.26
CA ASP A 12 -10.60 -1.49 1.69
C ASP A 12 -10.80 0.00 1.99
N VAL A 13 -11.93 0.30 2.63
CA VAL A 13 -12.39 1.66 2.93
C VAL A 13 -11.64 2.29 4.10
N HIS A 14 -10.83 1.51 4.82
CA HIS A 14 -10.04 2.02 5.92
C HIS A 14 -8.88 2.87 5.40
N PRO A 15 -8.87 4.20 5.66
CA PRO A 15 -7.82 5.09 5.14
C PRO A 15 -6.43 4.76 5.69
N ASP A 16 -6.37 3.97 6.77
CA ASP A 16 -5.15 3.61 7.49
C ASP A 16 -4.64 2.20 7.14
N VAL A 17 -5.16 1.54 6.10
CA VAL A 17 -4.70 0.18 5.68
C VAL A 17 -3.21 0.13 5.31
N HIS A 18 -2.61 1.29 5.04
CA HIS A 18 -1.19 1.44 4.75
C HIS A 18 -0.34 1.66 6.01
N VAL A 19 -0.97 1.71 7.18
CA VAL A 19 -0.36 1.82 8.50
C VAL A 19 -0.61 0.50 9.21
N ALA A 20 0.43 -0.09 9.79
CA ALA A 20 0.23 -1.26 10.63
C ALA A 20 -0.58 -0.87 11.88
N THR A 21 -1.77 -1.43 12.01
CA THR A 21 -2.67 -1.22 13.15
C THR A 21 -2.48 -2.30 14.21
N GLU A 22 -2.01 -3.49 13.82
CA GLU A 22 -1.67 -4.59 14.70
C GLU A 22 -0.16 -4.95 14.66
N PRO A 23 0.40 -5.58 15.72
CA PRO A 23 1.83 -5.87 15.80
C PRO A 23 2.32 -6.86 14.73
N ASP A 24 1.49 -7.82 14.34
CA ASP A 24 1.78 -8.80 13.31
C ASP A 24 1.72 -8.19 11.90
N GLU A 25 0.89 -7.16 11.71
CA GLU A 25 0.86 -6.40 10.46
C GLU A 25 2.18 -5.68 10.19
N GLN A 26 2.88 -5.16 11.22
CA GLN A 26 4.22 -4.56 11.01
C GLN A 26 5.22 -5.58 10.44
N GLU A 27 5.17 -6.83 10.92
CA GLU A 27 6.04 -7.89 10.43
C GLU A 27 5.71 -8.25 8.98
N ILE A 28 4.42 -8.39 8.67
CA ILE A 28 3.96 -8.75 7.32
C ILE A 28 4.22 -7.61 6.33
N LEU A 29 3.81 -6.38 6.64
CA LEU A 29 4.01 -5.21 5.79
C LEU A 29 5.51 -4.91 5.60
N GLY A 30 6.31 -5.07 6.65
CA GLY A 30 7.78 -4.97 6.56
C GLY A 30 8.40 -5.99 5.61
N ARG A 31 7.88 -7.23 5.58
CA ARG A 31 8.34 -8.29 4.65
C ARG A 31 7.92 -8.01 3.21
N LEU A 32 6.73 -7.47 2.99
CA LEU A 32 6.17 -7.23 1.65
C LEU A 32 6.69 -5.95 1.01
N TYR A 33 6.80 -4.87 1.78
CA TYR A 33 7.02 -3.52 1.29
C TYR A 33 8.33 -2.88 1.78
N GLY A 34 9.05 -3.53 2.69
CA GLY A 34 10.24 -2.96 3.33
C GLY A 34 9.88 -2.05 4.52
N PRO A 35 10.85 -1.31 5.07
CA PRO A 35 10.60 -0.44 6.21
C PRO A 35 9.61 0.69 5.84
N PRO A 36 8.76 1.13 6.79
CA PRO A 36 7.88 2.25 6.56
C PRO A 36 8.66 3.57 6.45
N ASP A 37 8.04 4.58 5.84
CA ASP A 37 8.62 5.93 5.79
C ASP A 37 8.50 6.68 7.14
N ARG A 38 8.88 7.95 7.15
CA ARG A 38 8.84 8.80 8.35
C ARG A 38 7.42 9.04 8.90
N GLU A 39 6.41 8.75 8.10
CA GLU A 39 4.99 8.90 8.44
C GLU A 39 4.38 7.55 8.88
N GLY A 40 5.17 6.46 8.87
CA GLY A 40 4.70 5.11 9.21
C GLY A 40 4.04 4.38 8.05
N ILE A 41 4.16 4.90 6.82
CA ILE A 41 3.49 4.37 5.64
C ILE A 41 4.40 3.39 4.90
N PHE A 42 3.88 2.21 4.60
CA PHE A 42 4.57 1.19 3.79
C PHE A 42 4.29 1.42 2.30
N ARG A 43 5.28 1.95 1.57
CA ARG A 43 5.12 2.32 0.14
C ARG A 43 5.62 1.28 -0.87
N GLY A 44 6.35 0.26 -0.41
CA GLY A 44 6.96 -0.73 -1.29
C GLY A 44 8.22 -0.21 -2.01
N PRO A 45 8.96 -1.11 -2.68
CA PRO A 45 10.02 -0.70 -3.59
C PRO A 45 9.42 0.14 -4.72
N PRO A 46 10.15 1.16 -5.24
CA PRO A 46 9.67 1.94 -6.37
C PRO A 46 9.37 0.99 -7.52
N THR A 47 8.11 0.91 -7.93
CA THR A 47 7.77 0.18 -9.15
C THR A 47 8.48 0.89 -10.28
N ARG A 48 9.03 0.12 -11.23
CA ARG A 48 9.82 0.65 -12.35
C ARG A 48 9.01 1.62 -13.24
N GLU A 49 7.71 1.77 -12.99
CA GLU A 49 6.75 2.58 -13.73
C GLU A 49 6.59 4.00 -13.17
N GLU A 50 7.08 4.32 -11.96
CA GLU A 50 7.01 5.68 -11.40
C GLU A 50 8.25 6.55 -11.73
N GLY A 51 9.20 6.02 -12.51
CA GLY A 51 10.42 6.71 -12.92
C GLY A 51 10.31 7.54 -14.21
N GLU A 52 9.20 7.45 -14.96
CA GLU A 52 9.07 8.06 -16.29
C GLU A 52 7.96 9.12 -16.34
N LYS A 53 8.00 10.08 -15.40
CA LYS A 53 7.36 11.40 -15.57
C LYS A 53 8.28 12.51 -15.07
N ARG A 54 9.35 12.77 -15.82
CA ARG A 54 10.07 14.05 -15.79
C ARG A 54 10.44 14.48 -17.19
#